data_AF-A0A971KZV1-F1
#
_entry.id   AF-A0A971KZV1-F1
#
_cell.length_a   1.000
_cell.length_b   1.000
_cell.length_c   1.000
_cell.angle_alpha   90.00
_cell.angle_beta   90.00
_cell.angle_gamma   90.00
#
_symmetry.space_group_name_H-M   'P 1'
#
loop_
_entity.id
_entity.type
_entity.pdbx_description
1 polymer ?
#
loop_
_entity_poly.entity_id
_entity_poly.type
_entity_poly.pdbx_seq_one_letter_code
_entity_poly.pdbx_strand_id
1 'polypeptide(L)'
;MDEVRRSCKRPVLIASGILGFLLIVFGVVLLGLGIGVDFIIIGTIIAGVLLLLLLGVSHFLRNNRILCFALVLVALFLIIGGIIALPGIIGLTSIGLGVVAAILAVLCLNCF
;
A
#
# COMPACT_ATOMS: atom_id res chain seq x y z
N MET A 1 -21.51 -12.77 -15.14
CA MET A 1 -20.13 -12.27 -14.90
C MET A 1 -20.03 -11.41 -13.63
N ASP A 2 -21.14 -10.97 -13.03
CA ASP A 2 -21.17 -10.10 -11.84
C ASP A 2 -20.79 -10.78 -10.52
N GLU A 3 -20.92 -12.10 -10.44
CA GLU A 3 -20.64 -12.89 -9.23
C GLU A 3 -19.14 -13.01 -8.97
N VAL A 4 -18.33 -13.15 -10.04
CA VAL A 4 -16.86 -13.16 -9.99
C VAL A 4 -16.32 -11.80 -9.50
N ARG A 5 -16.90 -10.69 -9.98
CA ARG A 5 -16.53 -9.33 -9.54
C ARG A 5 -16.81 -9.10 -8.05
N ARG A 6 -17.94 -9.60 -7.52
CA ARG A 6 -18.22 -9.51 -6.06
C ARG A 6 -17.26 -10.35 -5.23
N SER A 7 -16.91 -11.55 -5.69
CA SER A 7 -15.96 -12.42 -5.00
C SER A 7 -14.54 -11.85 -4.98
N CYS A 8 -14.12 -11.10 -6.00
CA CYS A 8 -12.80 -10.45 -6.02
C CYS A 8 -12.75 -9.15 -5.20
N LYS A 9 -13.90 -8.47 -5.04
CA LYS A 9 -13.99 -7.17 -4.34
C LYS A 9 -13.56 -7.23 -2.87
N ARG A 10 -14.04 -8.24 -2.14
CA ARG A 10 -13.77 -8.42 -0.70
C ARG A 10 -12.30 -8.76 -0.40
N PRO A 11 -11.66 -9.75 -1.05
CA PRO A 11 -10.27 -10.10 -0.75
C PRO A 11 -9.30 -8.97 -1.10
N VAL A 12 -9.53 -8.21 -2.19
CA VAL A 12 -8.69 -7.06 -2.53
C VAL A 12 -8.80 -5.95 -1.47
N LEU A 13 -10.01 -5.70 -0.95
CA LEU A 13 -10.20 -4.75 0.15
C LEU A 13 -9.46 -5.19 1.42
N ILE A 14 -9.61 -6.46 1.80
CA ILE A 14 -8.98 -7.02 3.00
C ILE A 14 -7.45 -6.99 2.84
N ALA A 15 -6.93 -7.43 1.70
CA ALA A 15 -5.51 -7.43 1.41
C ALA A 15 -4.92 -6.01 1.41
N SER A 16 -5.66 -5.03 0.88
CA SER A 16 -5.26 -3.61 0.93
C SER A 16 -5.21 -3.08 2.36
N GLY A 17 -6.16 -3.44 3.22
CA GLY A 17 -6.14 -3.09 4.64
C GLY A 17 -4.97 -3.71 5.39
N ILE A 18 -4.71 -5.00 5.16
CA ILE A 18 -3.56 -5.70 5.75
C ILE A 18 -2.26 -5.03 5.30
N LEU A 19 -2.13 -4.71 4.01
CA LEU A 19 -0.97 -4.03 3.45
C LEU A 19 -0.77 -2.65 4.08
N GLY A 20 -1.83 -1.86 4.23
CA GLY A 20 -1.78 -0.55 4.90
C GLY A 20 -1.30 -0.65 6.34
N PHE A 21 -1.81 -1.63 7.11
CA PHE A 21 -1.35 -1.88 8.47
C PHE A 21 0.12 -2.30 8.50
N LEU A 22 0.54 -3.19 7.60
CA LEU A 22 1.93 -3.64 7.46
C LEU A 22 2.88 -2.48 7.17
N LEU A 23 2.46 -1.52 6.34
CA LEU A 23 3.24 -0.32 6.03
C LEU A 23 3.43 0.57 7.26
N ILE A 24 2.40 0.75 8.09
CA ILE A 24 2.52 1.52 9.34
C ILE A 24 3.47 0.82 10.30
N VAL A 25 3.28 -0.49 10.54
CA VAL A 25 4.15 -1.25 11.45
C VAL A 25 5.60 -1.20 10.96
N PHE A 26 5.83 -1.39 9.66
CA PHE A 26 7.16 -1.29 9.06
C PHE A 26 7.77 0.10 9.26
N GLY A 27 7.01 1.16 9.00
CA GLY A 27 7.45 2.54 9.21
C GLY A 27 7.76 2.86 10.68
N VAL A 28 6.93 2.42 11.62
CA VAL A 28 7.17 2.61 13.07
C VAL A 28 8.41 1.86 13.53
N VAL A 29 8.62 0.63 13.05
CA VAL A 29 9.82 -0.17 13.34
C VAL A 29 11.08 0.52 12.82
N LEU A 30 11.05 1.02 11.58
CA LEU A 30 12.14 1.82 11.00
C LEU A 30 12.47 3.06 11.84
N LEU A 31 11.43 3.75 12.30
CA LEU A 31 11.56 4.94 13.14
C LEU A 31 12.23 4.60 14.48
N GLY A 32 11.88 3.46 15.08
CA GLY A 32 12.48 2.98 16.33
C GLY A 32 13.93 2.48 16.19
N LEU A 33 14.31 1.97 15.02
CA LEU A 33 15.68 1.54 14.74
C LEU A 33 16.62 2.74 14.47
N GLY A 34 16.11 3.92 14.11
CA GLY A 34 16.92 5.10 13.81
C GLY A 34 17.81 4.96 12.58
N ILE A 35 17.57 3.94 11.75
CA ILE A 35 18.27 3.65 10.50
C ILE A 35 17.27 3.72 9.36
N GLY A 36 17.43 4.72 8.51
CA GLY A 36 16.58 4.94 7.35
C GLY A 36 16.60 6.41 6.93
N VAL A 37 16.19 6.66 5.69
CA VAL A 37 16.02 8.02 5.20
C VAL A 37 14.70 8.55 5.79
N ASP A 38 14.74 9.62 6.59
CA ASP A 38 13.55 10.15 7.30
C ASP A 38 12.34 10.34 6.37
N PHE A 39 12.61 10.74 5.13
CA PHE A 39 11.61 10.90 4.09
C PHE A 39 10.85 9.60 3.76
N ILE A 40 11.55 8.47 3.71
CA ILE A 40 10.95 7.15 3.42
C ILE A 40 10.12 6.68 4.62
N ILE A 41 10.63 6.88 5.83
CA ILE A 41 9.94 6.49 7.07
C ILE A 41 8.63 7.25 7.19
N ILE A 42 8.68 8.58 7.08
CA ILE A 42 7.50 9.44 7.16
C ILE A 42 6.52 9.12 6.03
N GLY A 43 7.01 8.98 4.80
CA GLY A 43 6.16 8.69 3.65
C GLY A 43 5.51 7.29 3.71
N THR A 44 6.19 6.27 4.22
CA THR A 44 5.60 4.93 4.41
C THR A 44 4.50 4.93 5.47
N ILE A 45 4.68 5.66 6.57
CA ILE A 45 3.65 5.83 7.60
C ILE A 45 2.44 6.58 7.02
N ILE A 46 2.66 7.72 6.36
CA ILE A 46 1.58 8.52 5.76
C ILE A 46 0.83 7.69 4.71
N ALA A 47 1.55 6.96 3.85
CA ALA A 47 0.96 6.08 2.85
C ALA A 47 0.07 4.99 3.48
N GLY A 48 0.54 4.35 4.55
CA GLY A 48 -0.22 3.33 5.28
C GLY A 48 -1.47 3.90 5.96
N VAL A 49 -1.35 5.05 6.62
CA VAL A 49 -2.49 5.74 7.24
C VAL A 49 -3.50 6.16 6.19
N LEU A 50 -3.04 6.75 5.08
CA LEU A 50 -3.89 7.18 3.97
C LEU A 50 -4.67 6.00 3.37
N LEU A 51 -4.01 4.84 3.19
CA LEU A 51 -4.65 3.60 2.72
C LEU A 51 -5.77 3.14 3.66
N LEU A 52 -5.52 3.08 4.97
CA LEU A 52 -6.53 2.69 5.96
C LEU A 52 -7.70 3.68 6.00
N LEU A 53 -7.40 4.97 5.91
CA LEU A 53 -8.40 6.03 5.93
C LEU A 53 -9.29 5.94 4.67
N LEU A 54 -8.68 5.75 3.49
CA LEU A 54 -9.41 5.49 2.25
C LEU A 54 -10.19 4.19 2.31
N LEU A 55 -9.69 3.16 3.00
CA LEU A 55 -10.43 1.90 3.15
C LEU A 55 -11.72 2.13 3.94
N GLY A 56 -11.64 2.82 5.08
CA GLY A 56 -12.79 3.21 5.89
C GLY A 56 -13.76 4.12 5.13
N VAL A 57 -13.24 5.10 4.42
CA VAL A 57 -14.05 6.02 3.60
C VAL A 57 -14.65 5.29 2.38
N SER A 58 -13.96 4.34 1.75
CA SER A 58 -14.47 3.57 0.61
C SER A 58 -15.60 2.61 0.98
N HIS A 59 -15.74 2.27 2.26
CA HIS A 59 -16.92 1.59 2.75
C HIS A 59 -18.16 2.50 2.71
N PHE A 60 -17.95 3.81 2.89
CA PHE A 60 -19.00 4.83 2.88
C PHE A 60 -19.25 5.42 1.49
N LEU A 61 -18.18 5.69 0.73
CA LEU A 61 -18.20 6.18 -0.64
C LEU A 61 -18.24 4.97 -1.59
N ARG A 62 -19.34 4.84 -2.33
CA ARG A 62 -19.57 3.77 -3.33
C ARG A 62 -18.53 3.72 -4.48
N ASN A 63 -17.53 4.61 -4.49
CA ASN A 63 -16.52 4.76 -5.52
C ASN A 63 -15.15 4.21 -5.09
N ASN A 64 -14.93 2.91 -5.27
CA ASN A 64 -13.68 2.25 -4.91
C ASN A 64 -12.52 2.50 -5.90
N ARG A 65 -12.73 3.22 -7.01
CA ARG A 65 -11.62 3.55 -7.94
C ARG A 65 -10.53 4.39 -7.27
N ILE A 66 -10.91 5.23 -6.30
CA ILE A 66 -9.98 6.07 -5.54
C ILE A 66 -9.01 5.19 -4.75
N LEU A 67 -9.48 4.07 -4.19
CA LEU A 67 -8.64 3.10 -3.49
C LEU A 67 -7.62 2.46 -4.43
N CYS A 68 -8.03 2.06 -5.63
CA CYS A 68 -7.12 1.50 -6.62
C CYS A 68 -6.05 2.50 -7.04
N PHE A 69 -6.43 3.76 -7.24
CA PHE A 69 -5.49 4.83 -7.59
C PHE A 69 -4.50 5.10 -6.45
N ALA A 70 -4.96 5.10 -5.20
CA ALA A 70 -4.09 5.23 -4.04
C ALA A 70 -3.10 4.06 -3.93
N LEU A 71 -3.52 2.82 -4.20
CA LEU A 71 -2.62 1.66 -4.25
C LEU A 71 -1.51 1.83 -5.30
N VAL A 72 -1.84 2.33 -6.50
CA VAL A 72 -0.82 2.66 -7.53
C VAL A 72 0.16 3.70 -7.00
N LEU A 73 -0.34 4.76 -6.38
CA LEU A 73 0.48 5.85 -5.86
C LEU A 73 1.44 5.38 -4.76
N VAL A 74 0.94 4.53 -3.86
CA VAL A 74 1.73 3.91 -2.78
C VAL A 74 2.77 2.94 -3.34
N ALA A 75 2.40 2.11 -4.32
CA ALA A 75 3.33 1.22 -4.99
C ALA A 75 4.49 1.99 -5.63
N LEU A 76 4.19 3.07 -6.35
CA LEU A 76 5.19 3.92 -6.98
C LEU A 76 6.12 4.55 -5.95
N PHE A 77 5.56 5.08 -4.85
CA PHE A 77 6.32 5.66 -3.76
C PHE A 77 7.27 4.65 -3.11
N LEU A 78 6.81 3.43 -2.84
CA LEU A 78 7.60 2.37 -2.22
C LEU A 78 8.73 1.88 -3.12
N ILE A 79 8.47 1.73 -4.43
CA ILE A 79 9.50 1.29 -5.38
C ILE A 79 10.58 2.37 -5.52
N ILE A 80 10.18 3.62 -5.73
CA ILE A 80 11.13 4.74 -5.87
C ILE A 80 11.91 4.94 -4.57
N GLY A 81 11.21 4.99 -3.43
CA GLY A 81 11.83 5.11 -2.10
C GLY A 81 12.77 3.95 -1.80
N GLY A 82 12.38 2.73 -2.13
CA GLY A 82 13.21 1.55 -1.93
C GLY A 82 14.46 1.51 -2.80
N ILE A 83 14.40 2.03 -4.03
CA ILE A 83 15.58 2.21 -4.90
C ILE A 83 16.56 3.20 -4.27
N ILE A 84 16.06 4.31 -3.71
CA ILE A 84 16.89 5.32 -3.05
C ILE A 84 17.53 4.77 -1.75
N ALA A 85 16.84 3.86 -1.06
CA ALA A 85 17.33 3.21 0.15
C ALA A 85 18.33 2.07 -0.09
N LEU A 86 18.73 1.80 -1.33
CA LEU A 86 19.80 0.84 -1.63
C LEU A 86 21.19 1.44 -1.35
N PRO A 87 22.16 0.63 -0.90
CA PRO A 87 22.06 -0.81 -0.59
C PRO A 87 21.55 -1.06 0.84
N GLY A 88 20.59 -1.97 1.00
CA GLY A 88 20.12 -2.36 2.34
C GLY A 88 18.88 -3.25 2.31
N ILE A 89 18.70 -4.04 3.38
CA ILE A 89 17.53 -4.91 3.57
C ILE A 89 16.24 -4.07 3.54
N ILE A 90 16.30 -2.84 4.07
CA ILE A 90 15.19 -1.87 4.09
C ILE A 90 14.74 -1.50 2.66
N GLY A 91 15.71 -1.25 1.76
CA GLY A 91 15.41 -0.97 0.35
C GLY A 91 14.78 -2.17 -0.34
N LEU A 92 15.31 -3.38 -0.09
CA LEU A 92 14.77 -4.60 -0.69
C LEU A 92 13.35 -4.91 -0.20
N THR A 93 13.07 -4.76 1.10
CA THR A 93 11.74 -5.01 1.67
C THR A 93 10.72 -3.97 1.20
N SER A 94 11.11 -2.69 1.12
CA SER A 94 10.22 -1.63 0.60
C SER A 94 9.89 -1.83 -0.88
N ILE A 95 10.85 -2.25 -1.73
CA ILE A 95 10.57 -2.66 -3.11
C ILE A 95 9.61 -3.85 -3.14
N GLY A 96 9.85 -4.88 -2.32
CA GLY A 96 8.97 -6.05 -2.23
C GLY A 96 7.53 -5.69 -1.86
N LEU A 97 7.34 -4.84 -0.84
CA LEU A 97 6.03 -4.29 -0.46
C LEU A 97 5.41 -3.46 -1.59
N GLY A 98 6.21 -2.68 -2.32
CA GLY A 98 5.76 -1.90 -3.47
C GLY A 98 5.27 -2.78 -4.62
N VAL A 99 5.94 -3.89 -4.90
CA VAL A 99 5.51 -4.87 -5.92
C VAL A 99 4.18 -5.52 -5.52
N VAL A 100 4.03 -5.91 -4.25
CA VAL A 100 2.75 -6.45 -3.73
C VAL A 100 1.64 -5.42 -3.89
N ALA A 101 1.89 -4.15 -3.54
CA ALA A 101 0.95 -3.05 -3.75
C ALA A 101 0.55 -2.89 -5.24
N ALA A 102 1.52 -2.99 -6.15
CA ALA A 102 1.27 -2.89 -7.59
C ALA A 102 0.39 -4.03 -8.11
N ILE A 103 0.63 -5.27 -7.65
CA ILE A 103 -0.21 -6.43 -8.01
C ILE A 103 -1.64 -6.22 -7.50
N LEU A 104 -1.81 -5.77 -6.25
CA LEU A 104 -3.12 -5.42 -5.72
C LEU A 104 -3.80 -4.30 -6.52
N ALA A 105 -3.04 -3.30 -6.96
CA ALA A 105 -3.57 -2.21 -7.77
C ALA A 105 -4.09 -2.68 -9.12
N VAL A 106 -3.35 -3.56 -9.81
CA VAL A 106 -3.78 -4.16 -11.09
C VAL A 106 -5.02 -5.01 -10.89
N LEU A 107 -5.07 -5.83 -9.84
CA LEU A 107 -6.26 -6.61 -9.48
C LEU A 107 -7.46 -5.70 -9.18
N CYS A 108 -7.24 -4.61 -8.46
CA CYS A 108 -8.25 -3.61 -8.14
C CYS A 108 -8.81 -2.96 -9.41
N LEU A 109 -7.95 -2.54 -10.35
CA LEU A 109 -8.36 -1.95 -11.64
C LEU A 109 -9.12 -2.94 -12.55
N ASN A 110 -8.78 -4.23 -12.51
CA ASN A 110 -9.47 -5.24 -13.33
C ASN A 110 -10.87 -5.57 -12.76
N CYS A 111 -11.00 -5.58 -11.43
CA CYS A 111 -12.25 -5.93 -10.75
C CYS A 111 -13.28 -4.79 -10.69
N PHE A 112 -12.88 -3.53 -10.94
CA PHE A 112 -13.72 -2.33 -10.82
C PHE A 112 -13.85 -1.54 -12.12
#